data_AF-A0AA41SCN3-F1
#
_entry.id   AF-A0AA41SCN3-F1
#
_cell.length_a   1.000
_cell.length_b   1.000
_cell.length_c   1.000
_cell.angle_alpha   90.00
_cell.angle_beta   90.00
_cell.angle_gamma   90.00
#
_symmetry.space_group_name_H-M   'P 1'
#
loop_
_entity.id
_entity.type
_entity.pdbx_description
1 polymer ?
#
loop_
_entity_poly.entity_id
_entity_poly.type
_entity_poly.pdbx_seq_one_letter_code
_entity_poly.pdbx_strand_id
1 'polypeptide(L)' 'MDVTNGLYDYEVVFLAALVGLNKEDKRKVIDHLAKHMAPGSLLMLRSAHGALGFLYPIVEPSDLPGFEVLADFHPMDE' A
#
# COMPACT_ATOMS: atom_id res chain seq x y z
N MET A 1 17.59 9.94 0.72
CA MET A 1 16.91 9.78 2.02
C MET A 1 16.93 8.32 2.36
N ASP A 2 17.46 7.95 3.52
CA ASP A 2 17.26 6.60 4.05
C ASP A 2 15.83 6.54 4.61
N VAL A 3 14.93 5.95 3.82
CA VAL A 3 13.50 5.86 4.15
C VAL A 3 13.24 4.87 5.29
N THR A 4 14.23 4.09 5.71
CA THR A 4 14.11 3.08 6.77
C THR A 4 13.81 3.70 8.14
N ASN A 5 14.55 4.75 8.51
CA ASN A 5 14.48 5.31 9.85
C ASN A 5 13.40 6.39 9.99
N GLY A 6 13.06 7.08 8.90
CA GLY A 6 12.07 8.17 8.93
C GLY A 6 10.61 7.68 8.97
N LEU A 7 10.31 6.45 8.55
CA LEU A 7 8.94 5.93 8.48
C LEU A 7 8.24 5.87 9.84
N TYR A 8 9.00 5.71 10.92
CA TYR A 8 8.46 5.63 12.28
C TYR A 8 7.85 6.95 12.77
N ASP A 9 8.30 8.08 12.20
CA ASP A 9 7.86 9.41 12.63
C ASP A 9 6.53 9.85 11.98
N TYR A 10 5.97 9.04 11.06
CA TYR A 10 4.74 9.38 10.34
C TYR A 10 3.55 8.55 10.83
N GLU A 11 2.45 9.24 11.12
CA GLU A 11 1.17 8.61 11.47
C GLU A 11 0.44 8.02 10.26
N VAL A 12 0.68 8.58 9.07
CA VAL A 12 0.06 8.14 7.81
C VAL A 12 1.09 8.10 6.70
N VAL A 13 1.16 6.97 5.98
CA VAL A 13 2.01 6.78 4.80
C VAL A 13 1.14 6.51 3.57
N PHE A 14 1.40 7.26 2.49
CA PHE A 14 0.71 7.09 1.21
C PHE A 14 1.57 6.30 0.23
N LEU A 15 1.07 5.14 -0.21
CA LEU A 15 1.68 4.35 -1.27
C LEU A 15 0.98 4.64 -2.60
N ALA A 16 1.71 5.28 -3.52
CA ALA A 16 1.19 5.61 -4.84
C ALA A 16 0.85 4.35 -5.66
N ALA A 17 -0.12 4.50 -6.58
CA ALA A 17 -0.68 3.36 -7.35
C ALA A 17 0.38 2.58 -8.15
N LEU A 18 1.37 3.29 -8.71
CA LEU A 18 2.39 2.75 -9.62
C LEU A 18 3.68 2.33 -8.90
N VAL A 19 3.64 2.17 -7.58
CA VAL A 19 4.79 1.65 -6.83
C VAL A 19 4.87 0.13 -7.00
N GLY A 20 6.04 -0.34 -7.45
CA GLY A 20 6.26 -1.73 -7.85
C GLY A 20 5.62 -2.01 -9.21
N LEU A 21 6.44 -2.30 -10.22
CA LEU A 21 5.97 -2.53 -11.59
C LEU A 21 5.20 -3.86 -11.74
N ASN A 22 5.28 -4.73 -10.73
CA ASN A 22 4.57 -6.00 -10.64
C ASN A 22 4.18 -6.28 -9.18
N LYS A 23 3.44 -7.37 -8.98
CA LYS A 23 2.92 -7.78 -7.68
C LYS A 23 4.03 -8.09 -6.66
N GLU A 24 5.13 -8.70 -7.09
CA GLU A 24 6.26 -9.05 -6.22
C GLU A 24 7.04 -7.82 -5.75
N ASP A 25 7.28 -6.87 -6.64
CA ASP A 25 7.97 -5.63 -6.29
C ASP A 25 7.13 -4.77 -5.36
N LYS A 26 5.81 -4.72 -5.61
CA LYS A 26 4.86 -4.05 -4.69
C LYS A 26 4.85 -4.73 -3.32
N ARG A 27 4.92 -6.07 -3.28
CA ARG A 27 5.02 -6.84 -2.03
C ARG A 27 6.25 -6.47 -1.22
N LYS A 28 7.43 -6.40 -1.84
CA LYS A 28 8.68 -6.01 -1.16
C LYS A 28 8.57 -4.63 -0.51
N VAL A 29 7.88 -3.70 -1.17
CA VAL A 29 7.63 -2.36 -0.60
C VAL A 29 6.70 -2.45 0.60
N ILE A 30 5.60 -3.21 0.50
CA ILE A 30 4.66 -3.41 1.60
C ILE A 30 5.34 -4.06 2.81
N ASP A 31 6.16 -5.09 2.60
CA ASP A 31 6.93 -5.75 3.67
C ASP A 31 7.91 -4.79 4.35
N HIS A 32 8.56 -3.92 3.56
CA HIS A 32 9.44 -2.87 4.10
C HIS A 32 8.65 -1.88 4.95
N LEU A 33 7.48 -1.43 4.49
CA LEU A 33 6.61 -0.52 5.23
C LEU A 33 6.13 -1.15 6.54
N ALA A 34 5.65 -2.40 6.51
CA ALA A 34 5.18 -3.13 7.69
C ALA A 34 6.27 -3.24 8.78
N LYS A 35 7.54 -3.31 8.37
CA LYS A 35 8.68 -3.42 9.29
C LYS A 35 9.10 -2.10 9.93
N HIS A 36 8.89 -0.97 9.23
CA HIS A 36 9.53 0.30 9.58
C HIS A 36 8.55 1.41 9.97
N MET A 37 7.26 1.24 9.67
CA MET A 37 6.21 2.13 10.17
C MET A 37 5.96 1.92 11.67
N ALA A 38 5.53 2.97 12.36
CA ALA A 38 5.18 2.87 13.78
C ALA A 38 3.91 2.01 13.97
N PRO A 39 3.82 1.18 15.02
CA PRO A 39 2.60 0.45 15.35
C PRO A 39 1.40 1.40 15.50
N GLY A 40 0.28 1.07 14.86
CA GLY A 40 -0.94 1.89 14.87
C GLY A 40 -0.97 3.03 13.85
N SER A 41 0.11 3.23 13.08
CA SER A 41 0.09 4.13 11.92
C SER A 41 -0.72 3.55 10.75
N LEU A 42 -1.17 4.43 9.86
CA LEU A 42 -2.04 4.08 8.74
C LEU A 42 -1.27 4.03 7.42
N LEU A 43 -1.46 2.93 6.68
CA LEU A 43 -1.06 2.83 5.28
C LEU A 43 -2.27 3.10 4.39
N MET A 44 -2.22 4.17 3.59
CA MET A 44 -3.17 4.41 2.51
C MET A 44 -2.54 4.07 1.18
N LEU A 45 -3.20 3.27 0.37
CA LEU A 45 -2.71 2.90 -0.96
C LEU A 45 -3.82 2.98 -2.00
N ARG A 46 -3.40 3.19 -3.25
CA ARG A 46 -4.30 3.10 -4.40
C ARG A 46 -4.13 1.73 -5.08
N SER A 47 -5.26 1.09 -5.33
CA SER A 47 -5.38 -0.18 -6.05
C SER A 47 -6.19 0.03 -7.34
N ALA A 48 -6.14 -0.95 -8.23
CA ALA A 48 -7.01 -1.02 -9.39
C ALA A 48 -8.25 -1.86 -9.05
N HIS A 49 -9.34 -1.63 -9.77
CA HIS A 49 -10.55 -2.44 -9.69
C HIS A 49 -11.02 -2.86 -11.09
N GLY A 50 -11.47 -4.11 -11.24
CA GLY A 50 -11.98 -4.65 -12.49
C GLY A 50 -11.01 -4.50 -13.66
N ALA A 51 -11.48 -3.95 -14.79
CA ALA A 51 -10.68 -3.78 -16.01
C ALA A 51 -9.48 -2.83 -15.84
N LEU A 52 -9.46 -1.97 -14.82
CA LEU A 52 -8.28 -1.15 -14.52
C LEU A 52 -7.08 -1.99 -14.09
N GLY A 53 -7.28 -3.25 -13.70
CA GLY A 53 -6.22 -4.21 -13.42
C GLY A 53 -5.30 -4.48 -14.62
N PHE A 54 -5.73 -4.17 -15.85
CA PHE A 54 -4.86 -4.19 -17.02
C PHE A 54 -3.80 -3.08 -17.03
N LEU A 55 -4.03 -1.97 -16.31
CA LEU A 55 -3.13 -0.81 -16.30
C LEU A 55 -2.06 -0.91 -15.20
N TYR A 56 -2.42 -1.46 -14.04
CA TYR A 56 -1.52 -1.63 -12.90
C TYR A 56 -2.05 -2.70 -11.93
N PRO A 57 -1.18 -3.31 -11.12
CA PRO A 57 -1.58 -4.47 -10.31
C PRO A 57 -2.65 -4.15 -9.26
N ILE A 58 -3.67 -5.01 -9.22
CA ILE A 58 -4.68 -5.07 -8.16
C ILE A 58 -4.00 -5.54 -6.87
N VAL A 59 -4.28 -4.85 -5.78
CA VAL A 59 -3.90 -5.21 -4.42
C VAL A 59 -5.10 -5.86 -3.76
N GLU A 60 -4.94 -7.10 -3.30
CA GLU A 60 -5.92 -7.79 -2.47
C GLU A 60 -5.53 -7.71 -0.99
N PRO A 61 -6.42 -8.01 -0.03
CA PRO A 61 -6.05 -8.10 1.38
C PRO A 61 -4.91 -9.09 1.67
N SER A 62 -4.84 -10.19 0.91
CA SER A 62 -3.74 -11.15 0.95
C SER A 62 -2.39 -10.55 0.53
N ASP A 63 -2.42 -9.36 -0.09
CA ASP A 63 -1.27 -8.56 -0.51
C ASP A 63 -0.68 -7.67 0.57
N LEU A 64 -1.32 -7.59 1.74
CA LEU A 64 -0.99 -6.64 2.81
C LEU A 64 -0.58 -7.34 4.12
N PRO A 65 0.50 -8.14 4.12
CA PRO A 65 0.95 -8.85 5.30
C PRO A 65 1.49 -7.85 6.32
N GLY A 66 1.16 -8.07 7.60
CA GLY A 66 1.51 -7.13 8.67
C GLY A 66 0.58 -5.92 8.78
N PHE A 67 -0.45 -5.83 7.94
CA PHE A 67 -1.48 -4.80 8.03
C PHE A 67 -2.87 -5.43 8.24
N GLU A 68 -3.74 -4.69 8.92
CA GLU A 68 -5.17 -4.96 9.02
C GLU A 68 -5.92 -4.05 8.02
N VAL A 69 -6.77 -4.62 7.19
CA VAL A 69 -7.59 -3.84 6.25
C VAL A 69 -8.77 -3.23 7.02
N LEU A 70 -8.72 -1.92 7.24
CA LEU A 70 -9.77 -1.19 7.97
C LEU A 70 -10.96 -0.80 7.08
N ALA A 71 -10.68 -0.37 5.84
CA ALA A 71 -11.69 0.06 4.89
C ALA A 71 -11.20 -0.05 3.44
N ASP A 72 -12.13 -0.28 2.52
CA ASP A 72 -11.92 -0.23 1.08
C ASP A 72 -12.89 0.79 0.48
N PHE A 73 -12.38 1.66 -0.38
CA PHE A 73 -13.13 2.74 -1.00
C PHE A 73 -13.05 2.61 -2.51
N HIS A 74 -14.16 2.21 -3.11
CA HIS A 74 -14.33 2.26 -4.55
C HIS A 74 -14.76 3.69 -4.92
N PRO A 75 -14.03 4.39 -5.81
CA PRO A 75 -14.51 5.66 -6.32
C PRO A 75 -15.85 5.42 -7.02
N MET A 76 -16.90 6.06 -6.50
CA MET A 76 -18.20 6.14 -7.14
C MET A 76 -18.21 7.42 -7.98
N ASP A 77 -18.67 7.34 -9.23
CA ASP A 77 -18.84 8.50 -10.11
C ASP A 77 -20.03 9.35 -9.63
N GLU A 78 -19.90 10.03 -8.49
CA GLU A 78 -20.76 11.18 -8.10
C GLU A 78 -20.00 12.50 -8.25
#